data_AF-A0A2M9WKJ6-F1
#
_entry.id   AF-A0A2M9WKJ6-F1
#
_cell.length_a   1.000
_cell.length_b   1.000
_cell.length_c   1.000
_cell.angle_alpha   90.00
_cell.angle_beta   90.00
_cell.angle_gamma   90.00
#
_symmetry.space_group_name_H-M   'P 1'
#
loop_
_entity.id
_entity.type
_entity.pdbx_description
1 polymer ?
#
loop_
_entity_poly.entity_id
_entity_poly.type
_entity_poly.pdbx_seq_one_letter_code
_entity_poly.pdbx_strand_id
1 'polypeptide(L)'
;MNIITKTLNAMLTNFIQKLGWYRLAKENDKLNILKFRTQRLKQQLKSIQVVNQSLLYCSNLPANNPNHVSSKELEPIANFLFNCQFSLIEECEKPEKEVQLIKINQLKKEGERNEH
;
A
#
# COMPACT_ATOMS: atom_id res chain seq x y z
N MET A 1 -1.79 -28.05 -9.09
CA MET A 1 -1.72 -26.77 -8.35
C MET A 1 -2.68 -25.78 -9.01
N ASN A 2 -3.62 -25.20 -8.25
CA ASN A 2 -4.67 -24.28 -8.74
C ASN A 2 -4.06 -22.95 -9.26
N ILE A 3 -4.67 -22.32 -10.27
CA ILE A 3 -4.31 -21.01 -10.83
C ILE A 3 -4.13 -19.95 -9.73
N ILE A 4 -5.04 -19.87 -8.76
CA ILE A 4 -4.97 -18.97 -7.61
C ILE A 4 -3.68 -19.21 -6.82
N THR A 5 -3.35 -20.48 -6.54
CA THR A 5 -2.13 -20.89 -5.83
C THR A 5 -0.87 -20.57 -6.64
N LYS A 6 -0.92 -20.72 -7.96
CA LYS A 6 0.19 -20.39 -8.88
C LYS A 6 0.45 -18.89 -8.93
N THR A 7 -0.60 -18.09 -8.97
CA THR A 7 -0.54 -16.62 -8.95
C THR A 7 -0.05 -16.10 -7.60
N LEU A 8 -0.54 -16.66 -6.49
CA LEU A 8 -0.05 -16.35 -5.14
C LEU A 8 1.43 -16.67 -4.98
N ASN A 9 1.87 -17.85 -5.43
CA ASN A 9 3.29 -18.25 -5.36
C ASN A 9 4.17 -17.34 -6.22
N ALA A 10 3.75 -16.99 -7.43
CA ALA A 10 4.50 -16.06 -8.27
C ALA A 10 4.63 -14.67 -7.62
N MET A 11 3.56 -14.17 -6.98
CA MET A 11 3.61 -12.91 -6.22
C MET A 11 4.53 -13.00 -5.00
N LEU A 12 4.49 -14.12 -4.27
CA LEU A 12 5.34 -14.38 -3.11
C LEU A 12 6.82 -14.48 -3.49
N THR A 13 7.15 -15.20 -4.56
CA THR A 13 8.54 -15.33 -5.05
C THR A 13 9.09 -14.00 -5.51
N ASN A 14 8.31 -13.20 -6.25
CA ASN A 14 8.71 -11.84 -6.64
C ASN A 14 8.90 -10.93 -5.43
N PHE A 15 8.06 -11.07 -4.41
CA PHE A 15 8.16 -10.31 -3.17
C PHE A 15 9.43 -10.67 -2.38
N ILE A 16 9.75 -11.97 -2.26
CA ILE A 16 10.96 -12.47 -1.59
C ILE A 16 12.22 -12.02 -2.34
N GLN A 17 12.23 -12.07 -3.68
CA GLN A 17 13.36 -11.56 -4.47
C GLN A 17 13.56 -10.05 -4.29
N LYS A 18 12.47 -9.26 -4.29
CA LYS A 18 12.54 -7.83 -3.98
C LYS A 18 13.03 -7.56 -2.55
N LEU A 19 12.65 -8.38 -1.58
CA LEU A 19 13.16 -8.30 -0.20
C LEU A 19 14.66 -8.63 -0.10
N GLY A 20 15.17 -9.53 -0.95
CA GLY A 20 16.60 -9.83 -1.05
C GLY A 20 17.42 -8.61 -1.51
N TRP A 21 16.92 -7.87 -2.51
CA TRP A 21 17.54 -6.65 -3.01
C TRP A 21 17.49 -5.51 -1.98
N TYR A 22 16.42 -5.50 -1.17
CA TYR A 22 16.25 -4.62 0.00
C TYR A 22 17.34 -4.76 1.05
N ARG A 23 17.91 -5.96 1.22
CA ARG A 23 18.92 -6.24 2.23
C ARG A 23 20.30 -5.70 1.82
N LEU A 24 20.57 -5.60 0.52
CA LEU A 24 21.81 -5.07 -0.06
C LEU A 24 21.84 -3.53 -0.15
N ALA A 25 20.68 -2.87 -0.22
CA ALA A 25 20.58 -1.40 -0.27
C ALA A 25 20.69 -0.70 1.10
N LYS A 26 20.97 -1.46 2.18
CA LYS A 26 20.77 -1.02 3.58
C LYS A 26 21.72 0.07 4.09
N GLU A 27 22.83 0.35 3.43
CA GLU A 27 23.80 1.33 3.93
C GLU A 27 23.74 2.71 3.25
N ASN A 28 23.09 2.85 2.09
CA ASN A 28 23.14 4.10 1.32
C ASN A 28 21.79 4.73 0.93
N ASP A 29 20.64 4.13 1.22
CA ASP A 29 19.41 4.62 0.57
C ASP A 29 18.16 4.63 1.45
N LYS A 30 18.24 5.38 2.55
CA LYS A 30 17.07 5.76 3.37
C LYS A 30 15.92 6.27 2.48
N LEU A 31 16.23 6.98 1.40
CA LEU A 31 15.26 7.48 0.43
C LEU A 31 14.56 6.34 -0.33
N ASN A 32 15.27 5.33 -0.82
CA ASN A 32 14.65 4.17 -1.46
C ASN A 32 13.84 3.31 -0.50
N ILE A 33 14.29 3.15 0.76
CA ILE A 33 13.51 2.46 1.80
C ILE A 33 12.16 3.17 2.02
N LEU A 34 12.17 4.50 2.13
CA LEU A 34 10.95 5.30 2.31
C LEU A 34 10.05 5.28 1.07
N LYS A 35 10.61 5.36 -0.15
CA LYS A 35 9.85 5.27 -1.41
C LYS A 35 9.08 3.96 -1.53
N PHE A 36 9.73 2.83 -1.26
CA PHE A 36 9.06 1.53 -1.32
C PHE A 36 8.04 1.34 -0.20
N ARG A 37 8.34 1.81 1.02
CA ARG A 37 7.36 1.80 2.10
C ARG A 37 6.09 2.54 1.67
N THR A 38 6.26 3.71 1.04
CA THR A 38 5.16 4.49 0.46
C THR A 38 4.42 3.71 -0.63
N GLN A 39 5.14 3.09 -1.58
CA GLN A 39 4.53 2.27 -2.63
C GLN A 39 3.72 1.09 -2.07
N ARG A 40 4.26 0.41 -1.05
CA ARG A 40 3.58 -0.71 -0.38
C ARG A 40 2.29 -0.24 0.30
N LEU A 41 2.33 0.87 1.03
CA LEU A 41 1.15 1.42 1.69
C LEU A 41 0.08 1.85 0.67
N LYS A 42 0.48 2.50 -0.43
CA LYS A 42 -0.43 2.83 -1.55
C LYS A 42 -1.06 1.59 -2.18
N GLN A 43 -0.31 0.51 -2.31
CA GLN A 43 -0.84 -0.75 -2.82
C GLN A 43 -1.86 -1.37 -1.86
N GLN A 44 -1.61 -1.31 -0.55
CA GLN A 44 -2.57 -1.76 0.47
C GLN A 44 -3.85 -0.93 0.46
N LEU A 45 -3.73 0.40 0.32
CA LEU A 45 -4.87 1.31 0.18
C LEU A 45 -5.73 0.94 -1.04
N LYS A 46 -5.09 0.68 -2.19
CA LYS A 46 -5.79 0.26 -3.42
C LYS A 46 -6.52 -1.08 -3.22
N SER A 47 -5.92 -2.04 -2.51
CA SER A 47 -6.58 -3.30 -2.18
C SER A 47 -7.83 -3.10 -1.34
N ILE A 48 -7.79 -2.22 -0.33
CA ILE A 48 -8.97 -1.89 0.48
C ILE A 48 -10.07 -1.26 -0.36
N GLN A 49 -9.71 -0.35 -1.28
CA GLN A 49 -10.67 0.26 -2.21
C GLN A 49 -11.38 -0.78 -3.08
N VAL A 50 -10.63 -1.76 -3.60
CA VAL A 50 -11.20 -2.86 -4.40
C VAL A 50 -12.14 -3.72 -3.56
N VAL A 51 -11.78 -4.02 -2.31
CA VAL A 51 -12.66 -4.76 -1.39
C VAL A 51 -13.94 -3.97 -1.10
N ASN A 52 -13.84 -2.67 -0.80
CA ASN A 52 -15.00 -1.80 -0.58
C ASN A 52 -15.94 -1.78 -1.80
N GLN A 53 -15.40 -1.64 -3.01
CA GLN A 53 -16.19 -1.68 -4.24
C GLN A 53 -16.87 -3.03 -4.45
N SER A 54 -16.18 -4.13 -4.14
CA SER A 54 -16.71 -5.48 -4.25
C SER A 54 -17.85 -5.72 -3.25
N LEU A 55 -17.69 -5.27 -2.02
CA LEU A 55 -18.71 -5.36 -0.98
C LEU A 55 -19.94 -4.51 -1.31
N LEU A 56 -19.74 -3.31 -1.84
CA LEU A 56 -20.83 -2.45 -2.31
C LEU A 56 -21.59 -3.09 -3.48
N TYR A 57 -20.89 -3.74 -4.40
CA TYR A 57 -21.53 -4.52 -5.45
C TYR A 57 -22.38 -5.66 -4.85
N CYS A 58 -21.80 -6.44 -3.94
CA CYS A 58 -22.50 -7.55 -3.28
C CYS A 58 -23.71 -7.09 -2.47
N SER A 59 -23.68 -5.92 -1.82
CA SER A 59 -24.82 -5.39 -1.07
C SER A 59 -25.98 -4.95 -1.97
N ASN A 60 -25.68 -4.55 -3.21
CA ASN A 60 -26.67 -4.15 -4.20
C ASN A 60 -27.28 -5.33 -4.97
N LEU A 61 -26.77 -6.55 -4.77
CA LEU A 61 -27.38 -7.74 -5.37
C LEU A 61 -28.76 -8.01 -4.74
N PRO A 62 -29.68 -8.66 -5.47
CA PRO A 62 -30.95 -9.13 -4.92
C PRO A 62 -30.75 -10.04 -3.70
N ALA A 63 -31.61 -9.96 -2.69
CA ALA A 63 -31.47 -10.72 -1.44
C ALA A 63 -31.45 -12.26 -1.60
N ASN A 64 -31.95 -12.77 -2.73
CA ASN A 64 -31.92 -14.19 -3.07
C ASN A 64 -30.63 -14.62 -3.80
N ASN A 65 -29.72 -13.69 -4.09
CA ASN A 65 -28.45 -14.00 -4.71
C ASN A 65 -27.50 -14.62 -3.65
N PRO A 66 -26.81 -15.73 -3.94
CA PRO A 66 -25.90 -16.37 -2.99
C PRO A 66 -24.71 -15.49 -2.57
N ASN A 67 -24.41 -14.44 -3.35
CA ASN A 67 -23.35 -13.47 -3.04
C ASN A 67 -23.88 -12.16 -2.44
N HIS A 68 -25.19 -12.06 -2.16
CA HIS A 68 -25.74 -10.88 -1.49
C HIS A 68 -25.18 -10.77 -0.08
N VAL A 69 -24.70 -9.59 0.27
CA VAL A 69 -24.25 -9.26 1.62
C VAL A 69 -25.26 -8.31 2.23
N SER A 70 -25.87 -8.72 3.35
CA SER A 70 -26.88 -7.90 4.01
C SER A 70 -26.25 -6.68 4.69
N SER A 71 -27.01 -5.62 4.91
CA SER A 71 -26.53 -4.42 5.60
C SER A 71 -25.99 -4.73 7.01
N LYS A 72 -26.56 -5.73 7.71
CA LYS A 72 -26.10 -6.18 9.04
C LYS A 72 -24.70 -6.78 9.00
N GLU A 73 -24.34 -7.45 7.92
CA GLU A 73 -23.00 -8.01 7.72
C GLU A 73 -22.04 -6.97 7.17
N LEU A 74 -22.54 -6.04 6.34
CA LEU A 74 -21.76 -4.99 5.70
C LEU A 74 -21.24 -3.96 6.71
N GLU A 75 -22.08 -3.52 7.66
CA GLU A 75 -21.77 -2.42 8.59
C GLU A 75 -20.48 -2.63 9.40
N PRO A 76 -20.25 -3.76 10.10
CA PRO A 76 -19.00 -3.97 10.82
C PRO A 76 -17.79 -4.07 9.88
N ILE A 77 -17.95 -4.64 8.69
CA ILE A 77 -16.88 -4.79 7.69
C ILE A 77 -16.51 -3.42 7.11
N ALA A 78 -17.50 -2.59 6.78
CA ALA A 78 -17.31 -1.23 6.27
C ALA A 78 -16.60 -0.36 7.31
N ASN A 79 -17.01 -0.43 8.58
CA ASN A 79 -16.34 0.29 9.67
C ASN A 79 -14.88 -0.16 9.85
N PHE A 80 -14.61 -1.46 9.79
CA PHE A 80 -13.24 -1.98 9.83
C PHE A 80 -12.39 -1.47 8.67
N LEU A 81 -12.91 -1.56 7.44
CA LEU A 81 -12.20 -1.12 6.24
C LEU A 81 -11.98 0.39 6.21
N PHE A 82 -12.94 1.18 6.70
CA PHE A 82 -12.79 2.62 6.88
C PHE A 82 -11.64 2.95 7.84
N ASN A 83 -11.59 2.30 9.01
CA ASN A 83 -10.51 2.48 9.97
C ASN A 83 -9.15 2.06 9.40
N CYS A 84 -9.08 0.94 8.68
CA CYS A 84 -7.85 0.52 8.00
C CYS A 84 -7.41 1.53 6.93
N GLN A 85 -8.35 2.05 6.14
CA GLN A 85 -8.08 3.07 5.13
C GLN A 85 -7.54 4.35 5.78
N PHE A 86 -8.18 4.82 6.86
CA PHE A 86 -7.75 6.01 7.59
C PHE A 86 -6.32 5.86 8.13
N SER A 87 -6.04 4.77 8.85
CA SER A 87 -4.70 4.50 9.40
C SER A 87 -3.63 4.39 8.31
N LEU A 88 -3.94 3.77 7.17
CA LEU A 88 -3.00 3.66 6.06
C LEU A 88 -2.70 5.00 5.38
N ILE A 89 -3.68 5.90 5.32
CA ILE A 89 -3.48 7.27 4.80
C ILE A 89 -2.52 8.02 5.74
N GLU A 90 -2.75 8.00 7.05
CA GLU A 90 -1.84 8.63 8.02
C GLU A 90 -0.43 8.02 7.97
N GLU A 91 -0.33 6.69 7.80
CA GLU A 91 0.94 6.01 7.63
C GLU A 91 1.64 6.32 6.31
N CYS A 92 0.91 6.70 5.25
CA CYS A 92 1.49 7.15 3.97
C CYS A 92 2.11 8.54 4.09
N GLU A 93 1.52 9.44 4.87
CA GLU A 93 2.00 10.82 4.96
C GLU A 93 3.38 10.94 5.59
N LYS A 94 3.67 10.11 6.60
CA LYS A 94 4.96 10.12 7.32
C LYS A 94 6.17 9.89 6.39
N PRO A 95 6.25 8.78 5.63
CA PRO A 95 7.36 8.55 4.72
C PRO A 95 7.37 9.54 3.53
N GLU A 96 6.22 10.05 3.07
CA GLU A 96 6.19 11.07 2.01
C GLU A 96 6.81 12.39 2.47
N LYS A 97 6.47 12.86 3.67
CA LYS A 97 7.09 14.05 4.27
C LYS A 97 8.60 13.86 4.46
N GLU A 98 9.03 12.70 4.94
CA GLU A 98 10.46 12.39 5.07
C GLU A 98 11.19 12.36 3.72
N VAL A 99 10.59 11.79 2.68
CA VAL A 99 11.13 11.80 1.31
C VAL A 99 11.29 13.23 0.79
N GLN A 100 10.29 14.09 1.01
CA GLN A 100 10.35 15.50 0.60
C GLN A 100 11.46 16.26 1.33
N LEU A 101 11.58 16.08 2.65
CA LEU A 101 12.65 16.66 3.46
C LEU A 101 14.04 16.25 2.98
N ILE A 102 14.24 14.96 2.69
CA ILE A 102 15.53 14.46 2.17
C ILE A 102 15.86 15.11 0.81
N LYS A 103 14.89 15.19 -0.10
CA LYS A 103 15.08 15.83 -1.41
C LYS A 103 15.44 17.31 -1.30
N ILE A 104 14.76 18.06 -0.44
CA ILE A 104 15.05 19.49 -0.21
C ILE A 104 16.47 19.66 0.35
N ASN A 105 16.87 18.83 1.31
CA ASN A 105 18.21 18.90 1.89
C ASN A 105 19.32 18.51 0.89
N GLN A 106 19.04 17.60 -0.05
CA GLN A 106 19.97 17.27 -1.14
C GLN A 106 20.15 18.46 -2.09
N LEU A 107 19.07 19.09 -2.52
CA LEU A 107 19.11 20.27 -3.40
C LEU A 107 19.85 21.45 -2.77
N LYS A 108 19.66 21.71 -1.47
CA LYS A 108 20.39 22.76 -0.74
C LYS A 108 21.90 22.51 -0.74
N LYS A 109 22.33 21.27 -0.48
CA LYS A 109 23.75 20.87 -0.48
C LYS A 109 24.40 20.89 -1.86
N GLU A 110 23.61 20.87 -2.93
CA GLU A 110 24.09 21.01 -4.32
C GLU A 110 24.20 22.49 -4.70
N GLY A 111 23.27 23.34 -4.25
CA GLY A 111 23.37 24.80 -4.39
C GLY A 111 24.60 25.38 -3.68
N GLU A 112 24.83 25.01 -2.43
CA GLU A 112 26.00 25.45 -1.64
C GLU A 112 27.35 25.00 -2.25
N ARG A 113 27.36 23.92 -3.05
CA ARG A 113 28.57 23.42 -3.73
C ARG A 113 28.86 24.10 -5.06
N ASN A 114 27.90 24.80 -5.64
CA ASN A 114 28.08 25.51 -6.91
C ASN A 114 28.41 27.00 -6.71
N GLU A 115 28.42 27.48 -5.47
CA GLU A 115 28.77 28.85 -5.08
C GLU A 115 30.21 28.98 -4.51
N HIS A 116 31.00 27.90 -4.55
CA HIS A 116 32.43 27.84 -4.20
C HIS A 116 33.25 27.27 -5.34
#